data_AF-A0A852YJP2-F1
#
_entry.id   AF-A0A852YJP2-F1
#
_cell.length_a   1.000
_cell.length_b   1.000
_cell.length_c   1.000
_cell.angle_alpha   90.00
_cell.angle_beta   90.00
_cell.angle_gamma   90.00
#
_symmetry.space_group_name_H-M   'P 1'
#
loop_
_entity.id
_entity.type
_entity.pdbx_description
1 polymer ?
#
loop_
_entity_poly.entity_id
_entity_poly.type
_entity_poly.pdbx_seq_one_letter_code
_entity_poly.pdbx_strand_id
1 'polypeptide(L)'
;MARSLSLLIAVVASLGGGALALSQGGVVYRTLVSSFGGLGNAQSVGVLAIALTLVAVGALLHLVASATAGWSSLGVIVVGAVQTVVGLAAVVLPARFGGIDGPASPVQVAVGWIYDVLPDLGTGLYLALPTGLVLVIGLANILLGVVAVRRRRGTVASPAVARIVGLLVALFVALPAAGLIAAGGFANYVQTTEALRGPSPWGIALLLLGAVLFLIFVLAVRWSSLAALLGGFVLIVASIFYLFVPASAVAPIAAQRGLRDALSGVQTFAWSGSFLILGCVLIGAGIAGRLAGRVGARRSSFVAARPSVDGDAPTAIILPGEGASRDGAVLYSPPNAPGSWDGGNGAPRGR
;
A
#
# COMPACT_ATOMS: atom_id res chain seq x y z
N MET A 1 2.36 14.19 -21.20
CA MET A 1 3.48 13.24 -21.01
C MET A 1 3.64 12.73 -19.57
N ALA A 2 3.71 13.56 -18.53
CA ALA A 2 3.95 13.07 -17.15
C ALA A 2 2.90 12.05 -16.62
N ARG A 3 1.62 12.22 -16.98
CA ARG A 3 0.53 11.30 -16.56
C ARG A 3 0.59 9.95 -17.27
N SER A 4 0.88 9.95 -18.57
CA SER A 4 1.00 8.72 -19.36
C SER A 4 2.23 7.90 -18.96
N LEU A 5 3.37 8.57 -18.71
CA LEU A 5 4.57 7.91 -18.19
C LEU A 5 4.34 7.30 -16.81
N SER A 6 3.68 8.02 -15.90
CA SER A 6 3.37 7.47 -14.57
C SER A 6 2.39 6.30 -14.62
N LEU A 7 1.44 6.31 -15.55
CA LEU A 7 0.54 5.17 -15.77
C LEU A 7 1.32 3.97 -16.30
N LEU A 8 2.18 4.17 -17.30
CA LEU A 8 3.04 3.11 -17.84
C LEU A 8 3.91 2.49 -16.75
N ILE A 9 4.59 3.31 -15.93
CA ILE A 9 5.42 2.84 -14.82
C ILE A 9 4.58 2.06 -13.81
N ALA A 10 3.42 2.59 -13.40
CA ALA A 10 2.55 1.90 -12.44
C ALA A 10 2.06 0.54 -12.97
N VAL A 11 1.69 0.47 -14.25
CA VAL A 11 1.23 -0.77 -14.89
C VAL A 11 2.38 -1.76 -15.00
N VAL A 12 3.53 -1.36 -15.54
CA VAL A 12 4.69 -2.26 -15.74
C VAL A 12 5.23 -2.72 -14.40
N ALA A 13 5.40 -1.83 -13.43
CA ALA A 13 5.92 -2.18 -12.11
C ALA A 13 4.94 -3.06 -11.32
N SER A 14 3.63 -2.85 -11.49
CA SER A 14 2.63 -3.69 -10.82
C SER A 14 2.47 -5.07 -11.48
N LEU A 15 2.35 -5.13 -12.81
CA LEU A 15 2.20 -6.40 -13.52
C LEU A 15 3.50 -7.20 -13.53
N GLY A 16 4.62 -6.56 -13.85
CA GLY A 16 5.94 -7.17 -13.83
C GLY A 16 6.37 -7.54 -12.41
N GLY A 17 6.15 -6.65 -11.44
CA GLY A 17 6.41 -6.93 -10.02
C GLY A 17 5.58 -8.07 -9.47
N GLY A 18 4.28 -8.10 -9.81
CA GLY A 18 3.36 -9.17 -9.43
C GLY A 18 3.73 -10.51 -10.09
N ALA A 19 3.94 -10.55 -11.40
CA ALA A 19 4.32 -11.78 -12.09
C ALA A 19 5.66 -12.34 -11.57
N LEU A 20 6.63 -11.46 -11.31
CA LEU A 20 7.94 -11.87 -10.81
C LEU A 20 7.86 -12.33 -9.35
N ALA A 21 7.17 -11.59 -8.47
CA ALA A 21 7.01 -12.00 -7.08
C ALA A 21 6.19 -13.28 -6.93
N LEU A 22 5.12 -13.43 -7.71
CA LEU A 22 4.26 -14.61 -7.64
C LEU A 22 4.93 -15.84 -8.25
N SER A 23 5.57 -15.73 -9.42
CA SER A 23 6.27 -16.89 -10.01
C SER A 23 7.35 -17.44 -9.09
N GLN A 24 8.14 -16.55 -8.50
CA GLN A 24 9.23 -16.94 -7.63
C GLN A 24 8.73 -17.36 -6.25
N GLY A 25 7.62 -16.79 -5.78
CA GLY A 25 6.89 -17.27 -4.60
C GLY A 25 6.39 -18.72 -4.76
N GLY A 26 5.95 -19.10 -5.97
CA GLY A 26 5.60 -20.50 -6.29
C GLY A 26 6.80 -21.46 -6.28
N VAL A 27 7.97 -20.99 -6.73
CA VAL A 27 9.24 -21.75 -6.62
C VAL A 27 9.68 -21.90 -5.17
N VAL A 28 9.66 -20.82 -4.39
CA VAL A 28 9.96 -20.83 -2.95
C VAL A 28 9.04 -21.79 -2.22
N TYR A 29 7.73 -21.68 -2.43
CA TYR A 29 6.74 -22.56 -1.81
C TYR A 29 7.03 -24.04 -2.11
N ARG A 30 7.19 -24.41 -3.40
CA ARG A 30 7.48 -25.81 -3.76
C ARG A 30 8.77 -26.32 -3.14
N THR A 31 9.83 -25.52 -3.20
CA THR A 31 11.14 -25.87 -2.66
C THR A 31 11.09 -26.05 -1.15
N LEU A 32 10.40 -25.16 -0.42
CA LEU A 32 10.26 -25.26 1.02
C LEU A 32 9.37 -26.45 1.41
N VAL A 33 8.24 -26.65 0.74
CA VAL A 33 7.36 -27.81 1.01
C VAL A 33 8.08 -29.13 0.76
N SER A 34 8.84 -29.26 -0.34
CA SER A 34 9.61 -30.48 -0.62
C SER A 34 10.78 -30.67 0.34
N SER A 35 11.51 -29.61 0.69
CA SER A 35 12.70 -29.71 1.55
C SER A 35 12.36 -29.93 3.03
N PHE A 36 11.25 -29.37 3.51
CA PHE A 36 10.79 -29.56 4.90
C PHE A 36 9.86 -30.78 5.07
N GLY A 37 9.41 -31.40 3.98
CA GLY A 37 8.60 -32.64 3.96
C GLY A 37 9.39 -33.95 3.90
N GLY A 38 10.73 -33.89 3.81
CA GLY A 38 11.62 -35.06 3.86
C GLY A 38 12.49 -35.18 2.62
N LEU A 39 13.81 -35.20 2.83
CA LEU A 39 14.92 -35.28 1.86
C LEU A 39 15.43 -33.92 1.34
N GLY A 40 15.96 -33.10 2.24
CA GLY A 40 16.67 -31.86 1.89
C GLY A 40 17.94 -32.12 1.09
N ASN A 41 17.95 -31.73 -0.19
CA ASN A 41 19.14 -31.75 -1.05
C ASN A 41 19.84 -30.37 -1.01
N ALA A 42 21.16 -30.33 -0.89
CA ALA A 42 21.96 -29.10 -0.84
C ALA A 42 21.79 -28.19 -2.08
N GLN A 43 21.39 -28.76 -3.22
CA GLN A 43 21.04 -28.01 -4.45
C GLN A 43 19.82 -27.07 -4.29
N SER A 44 18.97 -27.29 -3.28
CA SER A 44 17.79 -26.47 -3.01
C SER A 44 18.12 -25.09 -2.42
N VAL A 45 19.28 -24.91 -1.78
CA VAL A 45 19.63 -23.66 -1.09
C VAL A 45 19.93 -22.53 -2.09
N GLY A 46 20.68 -22.82 -3.17
CA GLY A 46 20.99 -21.83 -4.20
C GLY A 46 19.74 -21.38 -4.97
N VAL A 47 18.88 -22.33 -5.34
CA VAL A 47 17.59 -22.06 -6.01
C VAL A 47 16.68 -21.23 -5.10
N LEU A 48 16.58 -21.59 -3.82
CA LEU A 48 15.80 -20.84 -2.82
C LEU A 48 16.32 -19.40 -2.66
N ALA A 49 17.63 -19.19 -2.58
CA ALA A 49 18.21 -17.86 -2.46
C ALA A 49 17.92 -16.97 -3.68
N ILE A 50 18.04 -17.53 -4.89
CA ILE A 50 17.69 -16.82 -6.14
C ILE A 50 16.20 -16.48 -6.16
N ALA A 51 15.34 -17.46 -5.86
CA ALA A 51 13.90 -17.26 -5.86
C ALA A 51 13.47 -16.21 -4.82
N LEU A 52 14.01 -16.25 -3.60
CA LEU A 52 13.77 -15.22 -2.57
C LEU A 52 14.25 -13.83 -3.01
N THR A 53 15.41 -13.76 -3.66
CA THR A 53 15.93 -12.49 -4.20
C THR A 53 14.99 -11.92 -5.24
N LEU A 54 14.49 -12.75 -6.14
CA LEU A 54 13.54 -12.32 -7.15
C LEU A 54 12.19 -11.96 -6.52
N VAL A 55 11.67 -12.71 -5.55
CA VAL A 55 10.47 -12.32 -4.77
C VAL A 55 10.65 -10.91 -4.18
N ALA A 56 11.82 -10.62 -3.60
CA ALA A 56 12.15 -9.29 -3.10
C ALA A 56 12.17 -8.22 -4.21
N VAL A 57 12.77 -8.51 -5.37
CA VAL A 57 12.75 -7.60 -6.53
C VAL A 57 11.31 -7.32 -6.99
N GLY A 58 10.46 -8.35 -7.09
CA GLY A 58 9.06 -8.19 -7.48
C GLY A 58 8.26 -7.37 -6.46
N ALA A 59 8.48 -7.61 -5.16
CA ALA A 59 7.88 -6.82 -4.09
C ALA A 59 8.35 -5.35 -4.11
N LEU A 60 9.63 -5.10 -4.42
CA LEU A 60 10.17 -3.75 -4.61
C LEU A 60 9.52 -3.04 -5.81
N LEU A 61 9.25 -3.75 -6.91
CA LEU A 61 8.50 -3.19 -8.03
C LEU A 61 7.06 -2.81 -7.62
N HIS A 62 6.40 -3.59 -6.76
CA HIS A 62 5.11 -3.20 -6.18
C HIS A 62 5.19 -1.98 -5.25
N LEU A 63 6.29 -1.83 -4.49
CA LEU A 63 6.57 -0.62 -3.73
C LEU A 63 6.69 0.58 -4.66
N VAL A 64 7.44 0.45 -5.76
CA VAL A 64 7.59 1.52 -6.77
C VAL A 64 6.22 1.87 -7.37
N ALA A 65 5.43 0.87 -7.77
CA ALA A 65 4.08 1.06 -8.30
C ALA A 65 3.19 1.85 -7.32
N SER A 66 3.19 1.46 -6.04
CA SER A 66 2.43 2.13 -4.98
C SER A 66 2.93 3.55 -4.71
N ALA A 67 4.25 3.77 -4.75
CA ALA A 67 4.87 5.08 -4.58
C ALA A 67 4.47 6.07 -5.70
N THR A 68 4.16 5.59 -6.91
CA THR A 68 3.71 6.44 -8.01
C THR A 68 2.41 7.20 -7.71
N ALA A 69 1.60 6.74 -6.75
CA ALA A 69 0.41 7.47 -6.28
C ALA A 69 0.74 8.89 -5.80
N GLY A 70 1.97 9.11 -5.31
CA GLY A 70 2.44 10.45 -4.94
C GLY A 70 2.44 11.42 -6.12
N TRP A 71 2.70 10.93 -7.33
CA TRP A 71 2.84 11.73 -8.56
C TRP A 71 1.55 11.72 -9.39
N SER A 72 0.97 10.54 -9.63
CA SER A 72 -0.27 10.36 -10.38
C SER A 72 -1.18 9.34 -9.70
N SER A 73 -2.33 9.78 -9.20
CA SER A 73 -3.33 8.89 -8.63
C SER A 73 -4.01 8.00 -9.68
N LEU A 74 -4.08 8.46 -10.93
CA LEU A 74 -4.81 7.77 -12.00
C LEU A 74 -4.20 6.41 -12.34
N GLY A 75 -2.87 6.31 -12.41
CA GLY A 75 -2.18 5.05 -12.70
C GLY A 75 -2.48 3.98 -11.65
N VAL A 76 -2.37 4.34 -10.37
CA VAL A 76 -2.60 3.42 -9.26
C VAL A 76 -4.08 3.03 -9.14
N ILE A 77 -5.02 3.94 -9.43
CA ILE A 77 -6.46 3.61 -9.47
C ILE A 77 -6.78 2.63 -10.59
N VAL A 78 -6.27 2.85 -11.81
CA VAL A 78 -6.54 1.98 -12.96
C VAL A 78 -5.96 0.58 -12.72
N VAL A 79 -4.70 0.50 -12.29
CA VAL A 79 -4.06 -0.77 -11.94
C VAL A 79 -4.82 -1.47 -10.81
N GLY A 80 -5.21 -0.72 -9.77
CA GLY A 80 -5.98 -1.25 -8.66
C GLY A 80 -7.35 -1.79 -9.10
N ALA A 81 -8.05 -1.09 -9.98
CA ALA A 81 -9.34 -1.54 -10.52
C ALA A 81 -9.20 -2.86 -11.30
N VAL A 82 -8.19 -2.98 -12.16
CA VAL A 82 -7.92 -4.23 -12.88
C VAL A 82 -7.63 -5.37 -11.91
N GLN A 83 -6.75 -5.14 -10.92
CA GLN A 83 -6.43 -6.14 -9.89
C GLN A 83 -7.65 -6.53 -9.06
N THR A 84 -8.51 -5.58 -8.69
CA THR A 84 -9.75 -5.86 -7.97
C THR A 84 -10.71 -6.71 -8.80
N VAL A 85 -10.90 -6.40 -10.08
CA VAL A 85 -11.78 -7.18 -10.96
C VAL A 85 -11.24 -8.59 -11.16
N VAL A 86 -9.96 -8.74 -11.45
CA VAL A 86 -9.31 -10.04 -11.65
C VAL A 86 -9.31 -10.86 -10.35
N GLY A 87 -8.97 -10.23 -9.22
CA GLY A 87 -8.97 -10.88 -7.91
C GLY A 87 -10.38 -11.29 -7.45
N LEU A 88 -11.39 -10.44 -7.68
CA LEU A 88 -12.79 -10.76 -7.36
C LEU A 88 -13.27 -11.95 -8.21
N ALA A 89 -12.99 -11.93 -9.52
CA ALA A 89 -13.32 -13.03 -10.41
C ALA A 89 -12.63 -14.33 -9.97
N ALA A 90 -11.39 -14.28 -9.51
CA ALA A 90 -10.69 -15.46 -9.01
C ALA A 90 -11.22 -16.00 -7.68
N VAL A 91 -11.68 -15.12 -6.78
CA VAL A 91 -12.18 -15.51 -5.44
C VAL A 91 -13.60 -16.06 -5.51
N VAL A 92 -14.46 -15.41 -6.31
CA VAL A 92 -15.92 -15.68 -6.32
C VAL A 92 -16.30 -16.71 -7.37
N LEU A 93 -15.62 -16.74 -8.52
CA LEU A 93 -15.97 -17.69 -9.57
C LEU A 93 -15.31 -19.05 -9.31
N PRO A 94 -16.07 -20.14 -9.42
CA PRO A 94 -15.55 -21.47 -9.14
C PRO A 94 -14.43 -21.86 -10.11
N ALA A 95 -13.41 -22.55 -9.61
CA ALA A 95 -12.21 -22.92 -10.37
C ALA A 95 -12.39 -24.11 -11.32
N ARG A 96 -13.62 -24.53 -11.62
CA ARG A 96 -13.92 -25.83 -12.27
C ARG A 96 -13.10 -26.04 -13.55
N PHE A 97 -12.12 -26.92 -13.48
CA PHE A 97 -11.47 -27.52 -14.64
C PHE A 97 -12.24 -28.79 -15.00
N GLY A 98 -12.75 -28.88 -16.23
CA GLY A 98 -13.18 -30.13 -16.83
C GLY A 98 -14.34 -30.86 -16.14
N GLY A 99 -15.56 -30.59 -16.61
CA GLY A 99 -16.35 -31.72 -17.13
C GLY A 99 -17.51 -32.30 -16.33
N ILE A 100 -17.93 -31.77 -15.16
CA ILE A 100 -19.15 -32.32 -14.54
C ILE A 100 -20.34 -31.34 -14.46
N ASP A 101 -20.27 -30.07 -14.01
CA ASP A 101 -21.53 -29.26 -13.96
C ASP A 101 -21.37 -27.71 -13.94
N GLY A 102 -20.42 -27.09 -14.64
CA GLY A 102 -20.45 -25.61 -14.72
C GLY A 102 -19.28 -24.91 -15.40
N PRO A 103 -19.46 -23.62 -15.77
CA PRO A 103 -18.43 -22.84 -16.46
C PRO A 103 -17.22 -22.58 -15.56
N ALA A 104 -16.03 -22.83 -16.10
CA ALA A 104 -14.76 -22.53 -15.46
C ALA A 104 -14.59 -21.02 -15.27
N SER A 105 -14.01 -20.58 -14.14
CA SER A 105 -13.56 -19.20 -14.01
C SER A 105 -12.57 -18.88 -15.15
N PRO A 106 -12.82 -17.85 -15.98
CA PRO A 106 -11.93 -17.51 -17.09
C PRO A 106 -10.52 -17.14 -16.62
N VAL A 107 -10.41 -16.63 -15.38
CA VAL A 107 -9.11 -16.37 -14.73
C VAL A 107 -8.36 -17.68 -14.49
N GLN A 108 -9.04 -18.71 -14.00
CA GLN A 108 -8.42 -20.02 -13.74
C GLN A 108 -8.02 -20.71 -15.03
N VAL A 109 -8.84 -20.64 -16.08
CA VAL A 109 -8.48 -21.14 -17.42
C VAL A 109 -7.21 -20.47 -17.93
N ALA A 110 -7.11 -19.14 -17.82
CA ALA A 110 -5.92 -18.40 -18.22
C ALA A 110 -4.70 -18.80 -17.38
N VAL A 111 -4.86 -19.03 -16.08
CA VAL A 111 -3.77 -19.53 -15.21
C VAL A 111 -3.35 -20.95 -15.62
N GLY A 112 -4.27 -21.81 -16.05
CA GLY A 112 -3.97 -23.12 -16.62
C GLY A 112 -3.07 -23.02 -17.85
N TRP A 113 -3.43 -22.16 -18.81
CA TRP A 113 -2.58 -21.90 -19.98
C TRP A 113 -1.21 -21.33 -19.60
N ILE A 114 -1.16 -20.44 -18.61
CA ILE A 114 0.11 -19.91 -18.10
C ILE A 114 0.92 -21.02 -17.44
N TYR A 115 0.30 -21.95 -16.70
CA TYR A 115 0.99 -23.07 -16.07
C TYR A 115 1.62 -24.00 -17.10
N ASP A 116 0.95 -24.26 -18.22
CA ASP A 116 1.48 -25.11 -19.28
C ASP A 116 2.72 -24.51 -19.96
N VAL A 117 2.84 -23.17 -20.00
CA VAL A 117 3.97 -22.46 -20.61
C VAL A 117 5.06 -22.09 -19.59
N LEU A 118 4.64 -21.65 -18.40
CA LEU A 118 5.45 -21.09 -17.31
C LEU A 118 4.94 -21.67 -15.98
N PRO A 119 5.30 -22.92 -15.64
CA PRO A 119 4.74 -23.65 -14.50
C PRO A 119 5.01 -22.96 -13.15
N ASP A 120 6.12 -22.23 -13.04
CA ASP A 120 6.48 -21.46 -11.85
C ASP A 120 5.52 -20.29 -11.61
N LEU A 121 5.24 -19.53 -12.67
CA LEU A 121 4.26 -18.44 -12.65
C LEU A 121 2.85 -18.98 -12.43
N GLY A 122 2.47 -20.06 -13.11
CA GLY A 122 1.19 -20.72 -12.92
C GLY A 122 0.99 -21.15 -11.46
N THR A 123 1.98 -21.80 -10.85
CA THR A 123 1.93 -22.24 -9.44
C THR A 123 1.73 -21.04 -8.50
N GLY A 124 2.50 -19.97 -8.70
CA GLY A 124 2.36 -18.74 -7.93
C GLY A 124 0.97 -18.10 -8.05
N LEU A 125 0.43 -18.06 -9.26
CA LEU A 125 -0.90 -17.53 -9.56
C LEU A 125 -2.01 -18.40 -8.96
N TYR A 126 -1.88 -19.73 -8.99
CA TYR A 126 -2.81 -20.65 -8.35
C TYR A 126 -2.88 -20.46 -6.84
N LEU A 127 -1.79 -20.03 -6.20
CA LEU A 127 -1.78 -19.70 -4.78
C LEU A 127 -2.35 -18.30 -4.52
N ALA A 128 -1.96 -17.29 -5.31
CA ALA A 128 -2.29 -15.89 -5.00
C ALA A 128 -3.68 -15.42 -5.43
N LEU A 129 -4.25 -16.02 -6.47
CA LEU A 129 -5.55 -15.60 -7.01
C LEU A 129 -6.73 -16.09 -6.15
N PRO A 130 -6.86 -17.39 -5.82
CA PRO A 130 -7.96 -17.89 -4.98
C PRO A 130 -7.91 -17.38 -3.54
N THR A 131 -6.71 -17.04 -3.06
CA THR A 131 -6.50 -16.48 -1.72
C THR A 131 -6.94 -15.03 -1.59
N GLY A 132 -7.27 -14.35 -2.70
CA GLY A 132 -7.72 -12.96 -2.68
C GLY A 132 -6.61 -11.93 -2.42
N LEU A 133 -5.33 -12.34 -2.47
CA LEU A 133 -4.22 -11.39 -2.34
C LEU A 133 -4.28 -10.28 -3.40
N VAL A 134 -4.50 -10.66 -4.66
CA VAL A 134 -4.61 -9.72 -5.78
C VAL A 134 -5.79 -8.77 -5.60
N LEU A 135 -6.91 -9.26 -5.05
CA LEU A 135 -8.08 -8.45 -4.72
C LEU A 135 -7.73 -7.39 -3.66
N VAL A 136 -7.08 -7.79 -2.56
CA VAL A 136 -6.69 -6.89 -1.48
C VAL A 136 -5.71 -5.82 -1.96
N ILE A 137 -4.69 -6.21 -2.73
CA ILE A 137 -3.73 -5.27 -3.32
C ILE A 137 -4.46 -4.27 -4.25
N GLY A 138 -5.39 -4.76 -5.08
CA GLY A 138 -6.18 -3.92 -5.97
C GLY A 138 -7.00 -2.87 -5.21
N LEU A 139 -7.72 -3.29 -4.18
CA LEU A 139 -8.53 -2.40 -3.34
C LEU A 139 -7.65 -1.37 -2.60
N ALA A 140 -6.50 -1.81 -2.09
CA ALA A 140 -5.54 -0.93 -1.44
C ALA A 140 -5.01 0.14 -2.40
N ASN A 141 -4.67 -0.25 -3.64
CA ASN A 141 -4.22 0.68 -4.68
C ASN A 141 -5.29 1.72 -5.04
N ILE A 142 -6.55 1.30 -5.23
CA ILE A 142 -7.67 2.23 -5.46
C ILE A 142 -7.76 3.24 -4.31
N LEU A 143 -7.74 2.74 -3.07
CA LEU A 143 -7.86 3.58 -1.88
C LEU A 143 -6.69 4.56 -1.73
N LEU A 144 -5.46 4.13 -2.01
CA LEU A 144 -4.27 4.98 -2.03
C LEU A 144 -4.40 6.10 -3.07
N GLY A 145 -4.91 5.78 -4.26
CA GLY A 145 -5.21 6.77 -5.28
C GLY A 145 -6.22 7.81 -4.82
N VAL A 146 -7.32 7.37 -4.18
CA VAL A 146 -8.34 8.26 -3.61
C VAL A 146 -7.76 9.13 -2.50
N VAL A 147 -6.98 8.56 -1.59
CA VAL A 147 -6.32 9.30 -0.49
C VAL A 147 -5.34 10.33 -1.05
N ALA A 148 -4.56 9.97 -2.07
CA ALA A 148 -3.63 10.89 -2.73
C ALA A 148 -4.37 12.09 -3.37
N VAL A 149 -5.53 11.87 -3.98
CA VAL A 149 -6.38 12.95 -4.51
C VAL A 149 -6.91 13.85 -3.39
N ARG A 150 -7.41 13.28 -2.29
CA ARG A 150 -7.97 14.05 -1.17
C ARG A 150 -6.91 14.88 -0.44
N ARG A 151 -5.71 14.34 -0.22
CA ARG A 151 -4.61 15.07 0.43
C ARG A 151 -4.19 16.32 -0.33
N ARG A 152 -4.26 16.30 -1.67
CA ARG A 152 -3.99 17.49 -2.50
C ARG A 152 -5.00 18.62 -2.28
N ARG A 153 -6.17 18.33 -1.68
CA ARG A 153 -7.23 19.31 -1.37
C ARG A 153 -7.15 19.88 0.05
N GLY A 154 -6.07 19.62 0.80
CA GLY A 154 -5.76 20.35 2.04
C GLY A 154 -6.47 19.89 3.32
N THR A 155 -7.24 18.80 3.31
CA THR A 155 -7.88 18.29 4.54
C THR A 155 -6.89 17.49 5.38
N VAL A 156 -6.32 18.09 6.44
CA VAL A 156 -5.48 17.37 7.41
C VAL A 156 -6.05 17.58 8.81
N ALA A 157 -6.46 16.48 9.46
CA ALA A 157 -6.89 16.48 10.85
C ALA A 157 -5.70 16.75 11.80
N SER A 158 -5.97 17.04 13.08
CA SER A 158 -4.94 17.44 14.04
C SER A 158 -3.75 16.44 14.07
N PRO A 159 -2.51 16.93 13.96
CA PRO A 159 -1.37 16.08 13.59
C PRO A 159 -0.88 15.15 14.71
N ALA A 160 -1.18 15.41 15.99
CA ALA A 160 -0.65 14.61 17.11
C ALA A 160 -1.49 13.36 17.41
N VAL A 161 -2.79 13.54 17.69
CA VAL A 161 -3.71 12.42 18.01
C VAL A 161 -3.81 11.47 16.82
N ALA A 162 -3.87 12.00 15.60
CA ALA A 162 -3.95 11.19 14.39
C ALA A 162 -2.67 10.35 14.13
N ARG A 163 -1.50 10.78 14.63
CA ARG A 163 -0.26 9.98 14.60
C ARG A 163 -0.29 8.83 15.59
N ILE A 164 -0.72 9.10 16.82
CA ILE A 164 -0.82 8.08 17.88
C ILE A 164 -1.83 7.01 17.47
N VAL A 165 -3.03 7.42 17.07
CA VAL A 165 -4.06 6.50 16.59
C VAL A 165 -3.55 5.72 15.38
N GLY A 166 -2.93 6.38 14.40
CA GLY A 166 -2.34 5.69 13.24
C GLY A 166 -1.28 4.66 13.63
N LEU A 167 -0.43 4.96 14.61
CA LEU A 167 0.59 4.05 15.13
C LEU A 167 -0.02 2.83 15.82
N LEU A 168 -1.02 3.05 16.67
CA LEU A 168 -1.73 1.96 17.34
C LEU A 168 -2.42 1.06 16.32
N VAL A 169 -3.09 1.63 15.31
CA VAL A 169 -3.68 0.85 14.22
C VAL A 169 -2.59 0.07 13.46
N ALA A 170 -1.41 0.66 13.21
CA ALA A 170 -0.31 -0.07 12.56
C ALA A 170 0.17 -1.28 13.36
N LEU A 171 0.34 -1.11 14.67
CA LEU A 171 0.86 -2.15 15.54
C LEU A 171 -0.15 -3.28 15.76
N PHE A 172 -1.42 -2.93 15.97
CA PHE A 172 -2.45 -3.88 16.39
C PHE A 172 -3.34 -4.40 15.25
N VAL A 173 -3.42 -3.73 14.10
CA VAL A 173 -4.36 -4.12 13.02
C VAL A 173 -3.66 -4.75 11.83
N ALA A 174 -2.42 -4.34 11.50
CA ALA A 174 -1.74 -4.83 10.30
C ALA A 174 -1.54 -6.35 10.31
N LEU A 175 -1.03 -6.91 11.41
CA LEU A 175 -0.81 -8.35 11.56
C LEU A 175 -2.12 -9.15 11.59
N PRO A 176 -3.13 -8.81 12.42
CA PRO A 176 -4.41 -9.51 12.38
C PRO A 176 -5.12 -9.42 11.04
N ALA A 177 -5.09 -8.26 10.37
CA ALA A 177 -5.66 -8.11 9.03
C ALA A 177 -4.98 -9.06 8.04
N ALA A 178 -3.65 -9.08 8.01
CA ALA A 178 -2.87 -9.96 7.15
C ALA A 178 -3.11 -11.46 7.49
N GLY A 179 -3.20 -11.79 8.77
CA GLY A 179 -3.52 -13.15 9.25
C GLY A 179 -4.91 -13.61 8.82
N LEU A 180 -5.92 -12.75 8.92
CA LEU A 180 -7.29 -13.03 8.47
C LEU A 180 -7.38 -13.20 6.95
N ILE A 181 -6.67 -12.37 6.19
CA ILE A 181 -6.54 -12.50 4.73
C ILE A 181 -5.88 -13.85 4.40
N ALA A 182 -4.80 -14.20 5.08
CA ALA A 182 -4.09 -15.45 4.85
C ALA A 182 -4.94 -16.68 5.19
N ALA A 183 -5.59 -16.69 6.37
CA ALA A 183 -6.42 -17.78 6.82
C ALA A 183 -7.69 -17.94 5.95
N GLY A 184 -8.40 -16.84 5.69
CA GLY A 184 -9.60 -16.85 4.87
C GLY A 184 -9.31 -17.19 3.41
N GLY A 185 -8.25 -16.60 2.86
CA GLY A 185 -7.76 -16.87 1.52
C GLY A 185 -7.35 -18.32 1.33
N PHE A 186 -6.60 -18.88 2.29
CA PHE A 186 -6.17 -20.29 2.21
C PHE A 186 -7.36 -21.25 2.33
N ALA A 187 -8.30 -20.99 3.23
CA ALA A 187 -9.53 -21.79 3.32
C ALA A 187 -10.34 -21.75 2.00
N ASN A 188 -10.36 -20.61 1.31
CA ASN A 188 -10.98 -20.50 0.00
C ASN A 188 -10.20 -21.28 -1.07
N TYR A 189 -8.86 -21.17 -1.09
CA TYR A 189 -7.99 -21.94 -1.97
C TYR A 189 -8.21 -23.44 -1.83
N VAL A 190 -8.21 -23.97 -0.60
CA VAL A 190 -8.43 -25.40 -0.33
C VAL A 190 -9.80 -25.84 -0.86
N GLN A 191 -10.87 -25.09 -0.60
CA GLN A 191 -12.19 -25.49 -1.09
C GLN A 191 -12.36 -25.38 -2.60
N THR A 192 -11.81 -24.33 -3.21
CA THR A 192 -12.00 -24.04 -4.64
C THR A 192 -11.09 -24.89 -5.52
N THR A 193 -9.84 -25.09 -5.11
CA THR A 193 -8.79 -25.70 -5.93
C THR A 193 -8.53 -27.15 -5.54
N GLU A 194 -8.46 -27.47 -4.25
CA GLU A 194 -8.14 -28.84 -3.80
C GLU A 194 -9.39 -29.72 -3.67
N ALA A 195 -10.44 -29.20 -3.02
CA ALA A 195 -11.65 -29.97 -2.76
C ALA A 195 -12.68 -29.87 -3.90
N LEU A 196 -12.52 -28.92 -4.82
CA LEU A 196 -13.44 -28.64 -5.93
C LEU A 196 -14.90 -28.41 -5.49
N ARG A 197 -15.10 -27.87 -4.26
CA ARG A 197 -16.43 -27.66 -3.64
C ARG A 197 -16.98 -26.25 -3.85
N GLY A 198 -16.29 -25.42 -4.64
CA GLY A 198 -16.64 -24.01 -4.82
C GLY A 198 -16.07 -23.12 -3.69
N PRO A 199 -16.46 -21.84 -3.65
CA PRO A 199 -15.91 -20.89 -2.70
C PRO A 199 -16.37 -21.16 -1.26
N SER A 200 -15.45 -21.03 -0.31
CA SER A 200 -15.71 -21.27 1.11
C SER A 200 -16.44 -20.07 1.73
N PRO A 201 -17.68 -20.22 2.26
CA PRO A 201 -18.38 -19.09 2.88
C PRO A 201 -17.61 -18.51 4.07
N TRP A 202 -17.00 -19.38 4.89
CA TRP A 202 -16.15 -18.98 6.01
C TRP A 202 -14.84 -18.35 5.53
N GLY A 203 -14.20 -18.93 4.51
CA GLY A 203 -12.99 -18.37 3.90
C GLY A 203 -13.22 -16.96 3.36
N ILE A 204 -14.33 -16.76 2.64
CA ILE A 204 -14.74 -15.43 2.15
C ILE A 204 -15.00 -14.48 3.32
N ALA A 205 -15.72 -14.90 4.35
CA ALA A 205 -16.02 -14.02 5.49
C ALA A 205 -14.74 -13.51 6.18
N LEU A 206 -13.78 -14.41 6.44
CA LEU A 206 -12.48 -14.06 7.02
C LEU A 206 -11.65 -13.17 6.08
N LEU A 207 -11.62 -13.49 4.79
CA LEU A 207 -10.93 -12.70 3.77
C LEU A 207 -11.50 -11.28 3.70
N LEU A 208 -12.83 -11.14 3.67
CA LEU A 208 -13.51 -9.85 3.64
C LEU A 208 -13.25 -9.04 4.91
N LEU A 209 -13.34 -9.67 6.09
CA LEU A 209 -13.02 -9.02 7.35
C LEU A 209 -11.57 -8.53 7.37
N GLY A 210 -10.62 -9.39 6.99
CA GLY A 210 -9.21 -9.04 6.87
C GLY A 210 -8.97 -7.92 5.85
N ALA A 211 -9.63 -7.97 4.69
CA ALA A 211 -9.55 -6.93 3.66
C ALA A 211 -10.09 -5.59 4.17
N VAL A 212 -11.23 -5.58 4.86
CA VAL A 212 -11.81 -4.36 5.46
C VAL A 212 -10.83 -3.76 6.48
N LEU A 213 -10.28 -4.58 7.38
CA LEU A 213 -9.29 -4.12 8.36
C LEU A 213 -8.02 -3.58 7.68
N PHE A 214 -7.55 -4.24 6.63
CA PHE A 214 -6.41 -3.77 5.83
C PHE A 214 -6.71 -2.44 5.13
N LEU A 215 -7.91 -2.26 4.59
CA LEU A 215 -8.33 -1.01 3.96
C LEU A 215 -8.50 0.12 4.99
N ILE A 216 -9.01 -0.16 6.18
CA ILE A 216 -9.04 0.80 7.30
C ILE A 216 -7.61 1.26 7.63
N PHE A 217 -6.66 0.31 7.66
CA PHE A 217 -5.26 0.61 7.87
C PHE A 217 -4.65 1.46 6.73
N VAL A 218 -4.93 1.11 5.47
CA VAL A 218 -4.52 1.90 4.30
C VAL A 218 -5.16 3.31 4.33
N LEU A 219 -6.41 3.44 4.79
CA LEU A 219 -7.05 4.73 4.98
C LEU A 219 -6.35 5.55 6.07
N ALA A 220 -5.88 4.91 7.14
CA ALA A 220 -5.13 5.57 8.21
C ALA A 220 -3.82 6.19 7.72
N VAL A 221 -3.28 5.75 6.57
CA VAL A 221 -2.15 6.41 5.89
C VAL A 221 -2.46 7.88 5.61
N ARG A 222 -3.74 8.25 5.41
CA ARG A 222 -4.18 9.65 5.25
C ARG A 222 -3.82 10.53 6.44
N TRP A 223 -3.67 9.95 7.61
CA TRP A 223 -3.36 10.63 8.87
C TRP A 223 -1.89 10.51 9.27
N SER A 224 -1.28 9.35 9.04
CA SER A 224 0.13 9.11 9.39
C SER A 224 0.82 8.26 8.33
N SER A 225 1.77 8.86 7.59
CA SER A 225 2.65 8.07 6.71
C SER A 225 3.54 7.11 7.49
N LEU A 226 3.82 7.42 8.76
CA LEU A 226 4.67 6.62 9.63
C LEU A 226 3.97 5.31 10.01
N ALA A 227 2.65 5.35 10.22
CA ALA A 227 1.84 4.15 10.42
C ALA A 227 1.99 3.16 9.26
N ALA A 228 1.89 3.63 8.02
CA ALA A 228 2.06 2.81 6.82
C ALA A 228 3.45 2.16 6.75
N LEU A 229 4.49 2.94 7.02
CA LEU A 229 5.88 2.46 7.01
C LEU A 229 6.11 1.41 8.10
N LEU A 230 5.62 1.66 9.31
CA LEU A 230 5.77 0.75 10.44
C LEU A 230 4.98 -0.55 10.20
N GLY A 231 3.71 -0.46 9.81
CA GLY A 231 2.90 -1.64 9.51
C GLY A 231 3.49 -2.45 8.35
N GLY A 232 3.99 -1.78 7.31
CA GLY A 232 4.71 -2.43 6.22
C GLY A 232 5.98 -3.13 6.69
N PHE A 233 6.79 -2.49 7.53
CA PHE A 233 7.98 -3.08 8.14
C PHE A 233 7.63 -4.31 9.00
N VAL A 234 6.59 -4.22 9.81
CA VAL A 234 6.11 -5.35 10.63
C VAL A 234 5.71 -6.54 9.76
N LEU A 235 5.00 -6.33 8.64
CA LEU A 235 4.66 -7.41 7.72
C LEU A 235 5.89 -8.02 7.03
N ILE A 236 6.87 -7.21 6.65
CA ILE A 236 8.13 -7.69 6.07
C ILE A 236 8.89 -8.55 7.09
N VAL A 237 9.04 -8.06 8.32
CA VAL A 237 9.70 -8.81 9.41
C VAL A 237 8.95 -10.11 9.69
N ALA A 238 7.62 -10.08 9.75
CA ALA A 238 6.81 -11.29 9.90
C ALA A 238 7.04 -12.26 8.73
N SER A 239 7.07 -11.78 7.49
CA SER A 239 7.36 -12.61 6.31
C SER A 239 8.71 -13.30 6.42
N ILE A 240 9.75 -12.56 6.81
CA ILE A 240 11.11 -13.08 7.00
C ILE A 240 11.12 -14.11 8.13
N PHE A 241 10.50 -13.78 9.27
CA PHE A 241 10.40 -14.69 10.40
C PHE A 241 9.75 -16.02 10.00
N TYR A 242 8.57 -15.99 9.39
CA TYR A 242 7.85 -17.20 8.96
C TYR A 242 8.54 -17.99 7.84
N LEU A 243 9.44 -17.38 7.06
CA LEU A 243 10.30 -18.11 6.12
C LEU A 243 11.29 -19.04 6.83
N PHE A 244 11.75 -18.66 8.03
CA PHE A 244 12.72 -19.43 8.80
C PHE A 244 12.11 -20.30 9.90
N VAL A 245 10.81 -20.15 10.19
CA VAL A 245 10.13 -21.02 11.16
C VAL A 245 9.81 -22.38 10.51
N PRO A 246 10.39 -23.49 11.00
CA PRO A 246 10.08 -24.82 10.47
C PRO A 246 8.64 -25.19 10.83
N ALA A 247 7.94 -25.90 9.93
CA ALA A 247 6.56 -26.34 10.15
C ALA A 247 6.40 -27.17 11.44
N SER A 248 7.43 -27.93 11.82
CA SER A 248 7.47 -28.70 13.07
C SER A 248 7.42 -27.83 14.33
N ALA A 249 7.94 -26.61 14.30
CA ALA A 249 7.89 -25.69 15.43
C ALA A 249 6.47 -25.12 15.65
N VAL A 250 5.65 -25.08 14.60
CA VAL A 250 4.25 -24.60 14.67
C VAL A 250 3.27 -25.76 14.84
N ALA A 251 3.71 -27.00 14.61
CA ALA A 251 2.89 -28.21 14.70
C ALA A 251 2.14 -28.40 16.04
N PRO A 252 2.72 -28.10 17.22
CA PRO A 252 2.01 -28.22 18.50
C PRO A 252 0.82 -27.25 18.61
N ILE A 253 0.97 -26.05 18.04
CA ILE A 253 -0.07 -25.02 18.02
C ILE A 253 -1.12 -25.38 16.96
N ALA A 254 -0.67 -25.88 15.81
CA ALA A 254 -1.53 -26.36 14.72
C ALA A 254 -2.27 -27.66 15.04
N ALA A 255 -1.87 -28.40 16.08
CA ALA A 255 -2.58 -29.60 16.56
C ALA A 255 -3.91 -29.25 17.26
N GLN A 256 -4.13 -27.99 17.64
CA GLN A 256 -5.41 -27.53 18.16
C GLN A 256 -6.44 -27.48 17.02
N ARG A 257 -7.55 -28.22 17.18
CA ARG A 257 -8.64 -28.27 16.19
C ARG A 257 -9.14 -26.86 15.87
N GLY A 258 -9.14 -26.49 14.59
CA GLY A 258 -9.59 -25.19 14.08
C GLY A 258 -8.47 -24.17 13.84
N LEU A 259 -7.33 -24.27 14.53
CA LEU A 259 -6.17 -23.38 14.32
C LEU A 259 -5.24 -23.86 13.21
N ARG A 260 -5.28 -25.16 12.89
CA ARG A 260 -4.45 -25.78 11.86
C ARG A 260 -4.53 -25.06 10.52
N ASP A 261 -5.74 -24.90 10.00
CA ASP A 261 -5.95 -24.36 8.65
C ASP A 261 -5.56 -22.87 8.58
N ALA A 262 -5.81 -22.12 9.66
CA ALA A 262 -5.40 -20.73 9.76
C ALA A 262 -3.87 -20.58 9.77
N LEU A 263 -3.16 -21.41 10.56
CA LEU A 263 -1.71 -21.40 10.64
C LEU A 263 -1.05 -21.88 9.34
N SER A 264 -1.61 -22.92 8.71
CA SER A 264 -1.18 -23.37 7.38
C SER A 264 -1.37 -22.28 6.32
N GLY A 265 -2.47 -21.51 6.40
CA GLY A 265 -2.68 -20.36 5.53
C GLY A 265 -1.66 -19.24 5.73
N VAL A 266 -1.38 -18.88 6.98
CA VAL A 266 -0.34 -17.88 7.34
C VAL A 266 1.04 -18.31 6.84
N GLN A 267 1.41 -19.57 7.06
CA GLN A 267 2.70 -20.11 6.62
C GLN A 267 2.81 -20.14 5.09
N THR A 268 1.75 -20.57 4.40
CA THR A 268 1.68 -20.56 2.93
C THR A 268 1.78 -19.13 2.37
N PHE A 269 1.16 -18.15 3.03
CA PHE A 269 1.28 -16.73 2.68
C PHE A 269 2.71 -16.19 2.84
N ALA A 270 3.40 -16.60 3.89
CA ALA A 270 4.79 -16.20 4.10
C ALA A 270 5.71 -16.81 3.03
N TRP A 271 5.57 -18.12 2.77
CA TRP A 271 6.40 -18.84 1.79
C TRP A 271 6.16 -18.38 0.35
N SER A 272 4.93 -17.98 0.01
CA SER A 272 4.62 -17.41 -1.30
C SER A 272 5.10 -15.95 -1.46
N GLY A 273 5.67 -15.33 -0.42
CA GLY A 273 6.08 -13.92 -0.46
C GLY A 273 4.92 -12.92 -0.36
N SER A 274 3.70 -13.40 -0.08
CA SER A 274 2.49 -12.58 -0.04
C SER A 274 2.54 -11.51 1.06
N PHE A 275 3.06 -11.85 2.25
CA PHE A 275 3.30 -10.87 3.32
C PHE A 275 4.34 -9.83 2.94
N LEU A 276 5.40 -10.22 2.22
CA LEU A 276 6.41 -9.30 1.72
C LEU A 276 5.77 -8.29 0.74
N ILE A 277 4.95 -8.76 -0.20
CA ILE A 277 4.24 -7.90 -1.16
C ILE A 277 3.32 -6.91 -0.42
N LEU A 278 2.49 -7.39 0.52
CA LEU A 278 1.62 -6.51 1.30
C LEU A 278 2.43 -5.48 2.10
N GLY A 279 3.53 -5.89 2.70
CA GLY A 279 4.46 -5.00 3.40
C GLY A 279 5.03 -3.92 2.48
N CYS A 280 5.50 -4.29 1.30
CA CYS A 280 6.02 -3.37 0.29
C CYS A 280 4.96 -2.39 -0.24
N VAL A 281 3.72 -2.83 -0.44
CA VAL A 281 2.59 -1.95 -0.79
C VAL A 281 2.36 -0.89 0.28
N LEU A 282 2.39 -1.27 1.56
CA LEU A 282 2.22 -0.35 2.68
C LEU A 282 3.40 0.63 2.84
N ILE A 283 4.63 0.17 2.61
CA ILE A 283 5.80 1.06 2.59
C ILE A 283 5.66 2.07 1.44
N GLY A 284 5.32 1.59 0.24
CA GLY A 284 5.09 2.43 -0.94
C GLY A 284 3.99 3.45 -0.71
N ALA A 285 2.89 3.07 -0.03
CA ALA A 285 1.84 3.97 0.42
C ALA A 285 2.35 5.07 1.37
N GLY A 286 3.19 4.72 2.34
CA GLY A 286 3.82 5.67 3.26
C GLY A 286 4.70 6.68 2.53
N ILE A 287 5.51 6.21 1.58
CA ILE A 287 6.38 7.04 0.73
C ILE A 287 5.53 7.97 -0.15
N ALA A 288 4.52 7.44 -0.86
CA ALA A 288 3.59 8.23 -1.66
C ALA A 288 2.93 9.34 -0.84
N GLY A 289 2.51 9.00 0.39
CA GLY A 289 1.93 9.94 1.33
C GLY A 289 2.86 11.10 1.68
N ARG A 290 4.16 10.84 1.90
CA ARG A 290 5.17 11.88 2.18
C ARG A 290 5.47 12.73 0.95
N LEU A 291 5.59 12.12 -0.23
CA LEU A 291 5.85 12.81 -1.49
C LEU A 291 4.69 13.77 -1.85
N ALA A 292 3.44 13.31 -1.73
CA ALA A 292 2.27 14.12 -2.02
C ALA A 292 2.19 15.37 -1.11
N GLY A 293 2.55 15.24 0.17
CA GLY A 293 2.60 16.37 1.11
C GLY A 293 3.64 17.43 0.72
N ARG A 294 4.84 17.01 0.30
CA ARG A 294 5.90 17.93 -0.15
C ARG A 294 5.52 18.69 -1.42
N VAL A 295 4.89 18.01 -2.39
CA VAL A 295 4.44 18.64 -3.64
C VAL A 295 3.31 19.64 -3.37
N GLY A 296 2.39 19.33 -2.46
CA GLY A 296 1.34 20.26 -2.02
C GLY A 296 1.92 21.53 -1.40
N ALA A 297 2.86 21.38 -0.45
CA ALA A 297 3.51 22.51 0.22
C ALA A 297 4.26 23.44 -0.76
N ARG A 298 4.96 22.86 -1.75
CA ARG A 298 5.65 23.67 -2.78
C ARG A 298 4.68 24.49 -3.63
N ARG A 299 3.49 23.95 -3.95
CA ARG A 299 2.48 24.69 -4.72
C ARG A 299 1.86 25.83 -3.92
N SER A 300 1.57 25.63 -2.64
CA SER A 300 1.06 26.71 -1.78
C SER A 300 2.10 27.81 -1.57
N SER A 301 3.38 27.46 -1.42
CA SER A 301 4.46 28.46 -1.32
C SER A 301 4.66 29.23 -2.62
N PHE A 302 4.51 28.60 -3.79
CA PHE A 302 4.65 29.28 -5.08
C PHE A 302 3.46 30.22 -5.39
N VAL A 303 2.26 29.85 -4.93
CA VAL A 303 1.07 30.72 -5.01
C VAL A 303 1.19 31.89 -4.04
N ALA A 304 1.68 31.67 -2.81
CA ALA A 304 1.92 32.75 -1.85
C ALA A 304 3.08 33.67 -2.24
N ALA A 305 4.08 33.17 -2.97
CA ALA A 305 5.24 33.94 -3.44
C ALA A 305 5.01 34.69 -4.76
N ARG A 306 3.82 34.57 -5.38
CA ARG A 306 3.34 35.55 -6.34
C ARG A 306 2.49 36.56 -5.58
N PRO A 307 3.07 37.66 -5.06
CA PRO A 307 2.26 38.83 -4.77
C PRO A 307 1.50 39.14 -6.06
N SER A 308 0.20 39.33 -5.98
CA SER A 308 -0.62 39.73 -7.11
C SER A 308 0.07 40.91 -7.79
N VAL A 309 0.57 40.67 -9.01
CA VAL A 309 1.13 41.72 -9.87
C VAL A 309 0.01 42.64 -10.38
N ASP A 310 -1.24 42.24 -10.17
CA ASP A 310 -2.38 43.13 -10.25
C ASP A 310 -2.58 43.77 -8.86
N GLY A 311 -2.24 45.06 -8.79
CA GLY A 311 -2.29 45.88 -7.59
C GLY A 311 -3.69 46.18 -7.10
N ASP A 312 -4.40 45.18 -6.60
CA ASP A 312 -5.52 45.42 -5.71
C ASP A 312 -4.96 45.57 -4.29
N ALA A 313 -4.88 46.84 -3.87
CA ALA A 313 -4.75 47.23 -2.49
C ALA A 313 -5.69 46.37 -1.61
N PRO A 314 -5.30 46.03 -0.37
CA PRO A 314 -6.23 45.37 0.53
C PRO A 314 -7.46 46.26 0.66
N THR A 315 -8.58 45.84 0.04
CA THR A 315 -9.91 46.36 0.35
C THR A 315 -10.11 46.06 1.82
N ALA A 316 -9.77 47.03 2.66
CA ALA A 316 -10.35 47.20 3.96
C ALA A 316 -11.86 47.09 3.73
N ILE A 317 -12.47 46.05 4.29
CA ILE A 317 -13.91 45.92 4.38
C ILE A 317 -14.34 47.04 5.34
N ILE A 318 -14.50 48.24 4.81
CA ILE A 318 -15.21 49.33 5.46
C ILE A 318 -16.69 48.99 5.27
N LEU A 319 -17.28 48.43 6.32
CA LEU A 319 -18.73 48.31 6.45
C LEU A 319 -19.32 49.73 6.48
N PRO A 320 -20.23 50.10 5.56
CA PRO A 320 -20.92 51.38 5.63
C PRO A 320 -22.21 51.28 6.44
N GLY A 321 -22.31 52.11 7.50
CA GLY A 321 -23.54 52.45 8.25
C GLY A 321 -23.97 51.37 9.26
N GLU A 322 -24.37 51.65 10.50
CA GLU A 322 -24.88 52.87 11.13
C GLU A 322 -24.56 52.83 12.65
N GLY A 323 -24.33 53.99 13.28
CA GLY A 323 -24.38 54.10 14.75
C GLY A 323 -23.34 55.01 15.40
N ALA A 324 -23.60 56.32 15.35
CA ALA A 324 -22.80 57.41 15.93
C ALA A 324 -22.43 57.28 17.42
N SER A 325 -21.18 57.67 17.74
CA SER A 325 -20.79 58.36 18.98
C SER A 325 -19.34 58.84 18.81
N ARG A 326 -19.13 60.06 18.28
CA ARG A 326 -18.64 61.24 19.01
C ARG A 326 -17.43 60.99 19.94
N ASP A 327 -16.39 61.78 19.63
CA ASP A 327 -15.24 62.21 20.44
C ASP A 327 -13.96 61.34 20.40
N GLY A 328 -12.89 61.93 19.86
CA GLY A 328 -11.52 61.42 19.99
C GLY A 328 -10.63 61.66 18.78
N ALA A 329 -10.37 62.91 18.41
CA ALA A 329 -9.33 63.25 17.45
C ALA A 329 -7.94 62.93 18.01
N VAL A 330 -7.22 61.99 17.39
CA VAL A 330 -5.76 61.92 17.46
C VAL A 330 -5.24 61.84 16.02
N LEU A 331 -4.76 62.99 15.55
CA LEU A 331 -3.92 63.09 14.36
C LEU A 331 -2.64 62.27 14.57
N TYR A 332 -2.39 61.28 13.72
CA TYR A 332 -1.06 60.76 13.50
C TYR A 332 -0.66 61.05 12.05
N SER A 333 0.13 62.11 11.87
CA SER A 333 0.82 62.42 10.61
C SER A 333 2.06 61.53 10.49
N PRO A 334 2.23 60.78 9.38
CA PRO A 334 3.52 60.17 9.06
C PRO A 334 4.50 61.26 8.58
N PRO A 335 5.76 61.30 9.05
CA PRO A 335 6.74 62.23 8.51
C PRO A 335 7.36 61.70 7.21
N ASN A 336 7.45 62.63 6.27
CA ASN A 336 8.13 62.60 4.98
C ASN A 336 9.58 62.07 5.06
N ALA A 337 9.98 61.29 4.06
CA ALA A 337 11.36 61.30 3.51
C ALA A 337 11.49 62.48 2.51
N PRO A 338 12.66 62.87 1.95
CA PRO A 338 14.07 62.56 2.25
C PRO A 338 14.96 63.85 2.38
N GLY A 339 16.18 63.73 2.91
CA GLY A 339 17.21 64.79 2.87
C GLY A 339 18.56 64.23 3.31
N SER A 340 19.48 64.00 2.38
CA SER A 340 20.59 64.90 1.99
C SER A 340 21.77 64.90 2.97
N TRP A 341 22.85 64.26 2.50
CA TRP A 341 24.27 64.54 2.73
C TRP A 341 24.64 65.71 3.67
N ASP A 342 25.44 65.40 4.69
CA ASP A 342 26.71 66.04 5.10
C ASP A 342 27.27 65.16 6.23
N GLY A 343 28.49 64.61 6.20
CA GLY A 343 29.76 65.33 6.17
C GLY A 343 30.27 65.45 7.62
N GLY A 344 31.23 64.62 8.06
CA GLY A 344 31.76 64.75 9.42
C GLY A 344 32.73 63.68 9.91
N ASN A 345 34.02 63.92 9.66
CA ASN A 345 35.19 63.26 10.24
C ASN A 345 35.12 63.03 11.77
N GLY A 346 35.70 61.93 12.27
CA GLY A 346 35.96 61.78 13.70
C GLY A 346 36.56 60.44 14.13
N ALA A 347 37.89 60.39 14.19
CA ALA A 347 38.81 59.33 14.63
C ALA A 347 38.52 58.63 15.99
N PRO A 348 39.25 57.53 16.33
CA PRO A 348 38.89 56.52 17.33
C PRO A 348 39.49 56.80 18.71
N ARG A 349 38.90 56.24 19.77
CA ARG A 349 39.59 55.95 21.05
C ARG A 349 39.06 54.66 21.67
N GLY A 350 39.97 53.74 21.92
CA GLY A 350 39.71 52.56 22.74
C GLY A 350 39.77 52.84 24.23
N ARG A 351 39.17 51.91 24.99
CA ARG A 351 39.82 51.08 26.01
C ARG A 351 39.00 49.80 26.11
#